data_AF-A0A4P6YVE1-F1
#
_entry.id   AF-A0A4P6YVE1-F1
#
_cell.length_a   1.000
_cell.length_b   1.000
_cell.length_c   1.000
_cell.angle_alpha   90.00
_cell.angle_beta   90.00
_cell.angle_gamma   90.00
#
_symmetry.space_group_name_H-M   'P 1'
#
loop_
_entity.id
_entity.type
_entity.pdbx_description
1 polymer ?
#
loop_
_entity_poly.entity_id
_entity_poly.type
_entity_poly.pdbx_seq_one_letter_code
_entity_poly.pdbx_strand_id
1 'polypeptide(L)'
;MKIRKMLQQALPLHGFEQLLGFSKDLEQARIRYEQCVFGPQIEQFGVQDDKNELIAIFVIKRAQNGIEVKFAFIVHGADKTAVMKQLDEYVSAKRYRQVSVALDETWDNKVLRDMGFEQVDQRFVKIYQYPIYLVFGGGGAHGAFQTGVFDALKAAEIVPQGIIGVSVGAITGMSLQHLDSTTAHEVWGMLTTQKVYGTDEIGKTQSEFAQTMARQLVTRDYKSKDQLFDLFLPVAQKELVNPIVKFSLITTETTGLLQKIVTVDKDMTPEELTQWVVASSAFFPVVEPVEIDGKRYMDGGYSNDLPIQVAIEQGAKEIYAVDIQGLGRIRAVDLPSDVVLHQIETKWDLGPLLDFSPTQSEFNMRLGWLETQKLLGKLYGLRYTFAWQPDYAQVSWDNLSALFATTELTMQMQGLLGSEAVRLAYQRLLERFVGQSLTTDAQKGLATLELIADYLKLAPGKVYHPDYFIDILTSRFEHQRDLSAFNLPEGEISLAYAVLHPETILAGVFYTLMHSQLEK
;
A
#
# COMPACT_ATOMS: atom_id res chain seq x y z
N MET A 1 5.58 -26.38 -42.30
CA MET A 1 5.46 -25.26 -43.27
C MET A 1 4.07 -24.60 -43.35
N LYS A 2 2.95 -25.36 -43.27
CA LYS A 2 1.58 -24.78 -43.26
C LYS A 2 1.22 -24.00 -41.98
N ILE A 3 1.68 -24.42 -40.80
CA ILE A 3 1.42 -23.72 -39.52
C ILE A 3 2.17 -22.37 -39.45
N ARG A 4 3.44 -22.32 -39.89
CA ARG A 4 4.24 -21.08 -39.99
C ARG A 4 3.58 -20.00 -40.87
N LYS A 5 2.82 -20.42 -41.89
CA LYS A 5 2.09 -19.53 -42.80
C LYS A 5 0.74 -19.06 -42.24
N MET A 6 0.13 -19.82 -41.31
CA MET A 6 -1.04 -19.37 -40.53
C MET A 6 -0.65 -18.40 -39.41
N LEU A 7 0.51 -18.61 -38.77
CA LEU A 7 1.03 -17.75 -37.70
C LEU A 7 1.46 -16.36 -38.20
N GLN A 8 1.89 -16.24 -39.46
CA GLN A 8 2.16 -14.95 -40.11
C GLN A 8 0.89 -14.18 -40.54
N GLN A 9 -0.29 -14.78 -40.42
CA GLN A 9 -1.57 -14.20 -40.85
C GLN A 9 -2.50 -13.80 -39.67
N ALA A 10 -2.07 -13.96 -38.42
CA ALA A 10 -2.75 -13.35 -37.27
C ALA A 10 -2.47 -11.83 -37.28
N LEU A 11 -3.53 -11.05 -37.50
CA LEU A 11 -3.50 -9.65 -37.95
C LEU A 11 -2.85 -8.62 -36.99
N PRO A 12 -2.40 -7.46 -37.53
CA PRO A 12 -2.00 -6.29 -36.76
C PRO A 12 -3.18 -5.49 -36.17
N LEU A 13 -2.91 -4.80 -35.06
CA LEU A 13 -3.79 -4.07 -34.11
C LEU A 13 -4.50 -2.78 -34.64
N HIS A 14 -4.96 -2.67 -35.90
CA HIS A 14 -5.44 -1.38 -36.46
C HIS A 14 -6.82 -1.38 -37.18
N GLY A 15 -7.85 -2.04 -36.64
CA GLY A 15 -9.11 -2.28 -37.38
C GLY A 15 -10.33 -1.38 -37.07
N PHE A 16 -10.40 -0.65 -35.95
CA PHE A 16 -11.67 -0.06 -35.50
C PHE A 16 -12.07 1.22 -36.26
N GLU A 17 -11.12 2.00 -36.76
CA GLU A 17 -11.42 3.30 -37.40
C GLU A 17 -11.85 3.19 -38.88
N GLN A 18 -11.64 2.04 -39.53
CA GLN A 18 -11.97 1.87 -40.97
C GLN A 18 -13.42 1.43 -41.23
N LEU A 19 -14.17 0.99 -40.21
CA LEU A 19 -15.46 0.32 -40.40
C LEU A 19 -16.69 1.25 -40.47
N LEU A 20 -16.56 2.53 -40.12
CA LEU A 20 -17.64 3.52 -40.28
C LEU A 20 -17.73 4.11 -41.70
N GLY A 21 -16.80 3.77 -42.60
CA GLY A 21 -16.70 4.36 -43.93
C GLY A 21 -17.36 3.61 -45.10
N PHE A 22 -17.89 2.39 -44.93
CA PHE A 22 -18.18 1.51 -46.08
C PHE A 22 -19.48 0.67 -46.03
N SER A 23 -20.61 1.20 -45.57
CA SER A 23 -21.92 0.57 -45.89
C SER A 23 -23.04 1.58 -46.10
N LYS A 24 -23.74 1.45 -47.24
CA LYS A 24 -24.93 2.25 -47.59
C LYS A 24 -26.23 1.72 -46.97
N ASP A 25 -26.20 0.58 -46.30
CA ASP A 25 -27.39 -0.05 -45.72
C ASP A 25 -27.23 -0.18 -44.20
N LEU A 26 -28.06 0.60 -43.49
CA LEU A 26 -28.13 0.66 -42.05
C LEU A 26 -28.62 -0.65 -41.45
N GLU A 27 -29.47 -1.42 -42.15
CA GLU A 27 -30.00 -2.70 -41.65
C GLU A 27 -28.91 -3.78 -41.74
N GLN A 28 -28.09 -3.82 -42.80
CA GLN A 28 -26.94 -4.74 -42.86
C GLN A 28 -25.78 -4.33 -41.94
N ALA A 29 -25.54 -3.03 -41.76
CA ALA A 29 -24.57 -2.56 -40.77
C ALA A 29 -25.07 -2.86 -39.35
N ARG A 30 -26.37 -2.73 -39.07
CA ARG A 30 -27.00 -3.11 -37.80
C ARG A 30 -27.00 -4.62 -37.61
N ILE A 31 -27.26 -5.46 -38.62
CA ILE A 31 -27.16 -6.93 -38.51
C ILE A 31 -25.70 -7.36 -38.29
N ARG A 32 -24.71 -6.74 -38.97
CA ARG A 32 -23.28 -7.02 -38.70
C ARG A 32 -22.84 -6.49 -37.33
N TYR A 33 -23.37 -5.36 -36.88
CA TYR A 33 -23.15 -4.85 -35.53
C TYR A 33 -23.82 -5.73 -34.48
N GLU A 34 -25.08 -6.16 -34.66
CA GLU A 34 -25.80 -7.11 -33.81
C GLU A 34 -25.12 -8.50 -33.78
N GLN A 35 -24.49 -8.93 -34.88
CA GLN A 35 -23.59 -10.10 -34.91
C GLN A 35 -22.21 -9.82 -34.27
N CYS A 36 -21.79 -8.56 -34.17
CA CYS A 36 -20.56 -8.09 -33.53
C CYS A 36 -20.75 -7.49 -32.12
N VAL A 37 -21.95 -7.59 -31.53
CA VAL A 37 -22.25 -7.02 -30.20
C VAL A 37 -22.34 -8.16 -29.18
N PHE A 38 -21.20 -8.31 -28.49
CA PHE A 38 -21.01 -8.76 -27.10
C PHE A 38 -21.54 -10.15 -26.72
N GLY A 39 -20.94 -11.17 -27.33
CA GLY A 39 -20.77 -12.49 -26.71
C GLY A 39 -19.59 -12.53 -25.73
N PRO A 40 -19.49 -13.56 -24.87
CA PRO A 40 -18.47 -13.70 -23.83
C PRO A 40 -17.07 -13.49 -24.42
N GLN A 41 -16.32 -12.55 -23.85
CA GLN A 41 -15.03 -12.05 -24.37
C GLN A 41 -14.10 -13.22 -24.74
N ILE A 42 -13.94 -13.48 -26.03
CA ILE A 42 -12.98 -14.46 -26.55
C ILE A 42 -11.63 -13.76 -26.64
N GLU A 43 -10.61 -14.34 -26.00
CA GLU A 43 -9.23 -13.85 -26.02
C GLU A 43 -8.30 -14.94 -26.57
N GLN A 44 -7.11 -14.52 -27.01
CA GLN A 44 -6.06 -15.43 -27.45
C GLN A 44 -4.85 -15.25 -26.54
N PHE A 45 -4.30 -16.38 -26.09
CA PHE A 45 -3.12 -16.44 -25.24
C PHE A 45 -2.06 -17.32 -25.92
N GLY A 46 -0.87 -16.78 -26.13
CA GLY A 46 0.25 -17.49 -26.75
C GLY A 46 1.25 -18.01 -25.71
N VAL A 47 1.73 -19.23 -25.91
CA VAL A 47 2.78 -19.88 -25.11
C VAL A 47 4.05 -19.94 -25.93
N GLN A 48 5.18 -19.60 -25.31
CA GLN A 48 6.49 -19.59 -25.96
C GLN A 48 7.44 -20.61 -25.31
N ASP A 49 8.40 -21.16 -26.04
CA ASP A 49 9.48 -21.95 -25.45
C ASP A 49 10.63 -21.08 -24.89
N ASP A 50 11.67 -21.69 -24.34
CA ASP A 50 12.86 -21.00 -23.80
C ASP A 50 13.63 -20.18 -24.85
N LYS A 51 13.33 -20.36 -26.15
CA LYS A 51 13.91 -19.60 -27.27
C LYS A 51 12.96 -18.50 -27.76
N ASN A 52 11.88 -18.21 -27.03
CA ASN A 52 10.80 -17.29 -27.38
C ASN A 52 10.06 -17.68 -28.69
N GLU A 53 10.12 -18.94 -29.11
CA GLU A 53 9.32 -19.43 -30.24
C GLU A 53 7.91 -19.79 -29.77
N LEU A 54 6.88 -19.37 -30.50
CA LEU A 54 5.49 -19.68 -30.16
C LEU A 54 5.21 -21.18 -30.36
N ILE A 55 4.95 -21.88 -29.25
CA ILE A 55 4.71 -23.33 -29.20
C ILE A 55 3.25 -23.70 -28.97
N ALA A 56 2.42 -22.80 -28.43
CA ALA A 56 0.98 -22.99 -28.39
C ALA A 56 0.18 -21.68 -28.47
N ILE A 57 -1.07 -21.76 -28.93
CA ILE A 57 -2.07 -20.69 -28.84
C ILE A 57 -3.34 -21.28 -28.21
N PHE A 58 -3.78 -20.68 -27.12
CA PHE A 58 -5.07 -20.94 -26.50
C PHE A 58 -6.10 -19.91 -26.95
N VAL A 59 -7.25 -20.40 -27.41
CA VAL A 59 -8.45 -19.59 -27.61
C VAL A 59 -9.34 -19.77 -26.40
N ILE A 60 -9.46 -18.72 -25.60
CA ILE A 60 -10.15 -18.74 -24.31
C ILE A 60 -11.42 -17.92 -24.39
N LYS A 61 -12.48 -18.39 -23.75
CA LYS A 61 -13.73 -17.65 -23.57
C LYS A 61 -13.84 -17.27 -22.10
N ARG A 62 -13.95 -15.98 -21.81
CA ARG A 62 -14.23 -15.51 -20.45
C ARG A 62 -15.66 -15.88 -20.04
N ALA A 63 -15.80 -16.37 -18.82
CA ALA A 63 -17.06 -16.60 -18.13
C ALA A 63 -17.08 -15.74 -16.85
N GLN A 64 -18.22 -15.64 -16.17
CA GLN A 64 -18.37 -14.78 -14.98
C GLN A 64 -17.28 -15.01 -13.91
N ASN A 65 -16.81 -16.25 -13.73
CA ASN A 65 -15.86 -16.59 -12.66
C ASN A 65 -14.55 -17.23 -13.16
N GLY A 66 -14.24 -17.15 -14.46
CA GLY A 66 -13.10 -17.87 -14.98
C GLY A 66 -12.94 -17.82 -16.50
N ILE A 67 -12.15 -18.75 -17.02
CA ILE A 67 -11.98 -18.93 -18.45
C ILE A 67 -12.26 -20.38 -18.87
N GLU A 68 -12.84 -20.51 -20.04
CA GLU A 68 -13.02 -21.78 -20.71
C GLU A 68 -12.11 -21.82 -21.94
N VAL A 69 -11.11 -22.71 -21.94
CA VAL A 69 -10.33 -22.99 -23.13
C VAL A 69 -11.22 -23.72 -24.13
N LYS A 70 -11.48 -23.07 -25.26
CA LYS A 70 -12.29 -23.64 -26.35
C LYS A 70 -11.46 -24.49 -27.27
N PHE A 71 -10.29 -23.98 -27.65
CA PHE A 71 -9.35 -24.67 -28.53
C PHE A 71 -7.93 -24.31 -28.14
N ALA A 72 -7.01 -25.27 -28.31
CA ALA A 72 -5.58 -25.06 -28.18
C ALA A 72 -4.89 -25.56 -29.45
N PHE A 73 -4.10 -24.70 -30.10
CA PHE A 73 -3.21 -25.10 -31.18
C PHE A 73 -1.83 -25.31 -30.58
N ILE A 74 -1.31 -26.53 -30.64
CA ILE A 74 -0.01 -26.87 -30.05
C ILE A 74 0.91 -27.40 -31.15
N VAL A 75 2.12 -26.87 -31.23
CA VAL A 75 3.13 -27.30 -32.19
C VAL A 75 3.51 -28.76 -31.91
N HIS A 76 3.60 -29.58 -32.95
CA HIS A 76 3.95 -31.00 -32.82
C HIS A 76 5.33 -31.17 -32.16
N GLY A 77 5.39 -31.96 -31.09
CA GLY A 77 6.61 -32.16 -30.29
C GLY A 77 6.86 -31.12 -29.20
N ALA A 78 5.97 -30.13 -29.02
CA ALA A 78 6.06 -29.20 -27.90
C ALA A 78 5.88 -29.90 -26.55
N ASP A 79 6.58 -29.42 -25.52
CA ASP A 79 6.43 -29.91 -24.17
C ASP A 79 5.07 -29.48 -23.60
N LYS A 80 4.17 -30.45 -23.51
CA LYS A 80 2.82 -30.31 -22.98
C LYS A 80 2.79 -29.78 -21.55
N THR A 81 3.76 -30.17 -20.71
CA THR A 81 3.85 -29.72 -19.33
C THR A 81 4.18 -28.23 -19.28
N ALA A 82 5.16 -27.79 -20.08
CA ALA A 82 5.53 -26.38 -20.20
C ALA A 82 4.36 -25.53 -20.73
N VAL A 83 3.61 -26.04 -21.71
CA VAL A 83 2.41 -25.39 -22.27
C VAL A 83 1.35 -25.17 -21.19
N MET A 84 1.05 -26.18 -20.38
CA MET A 84 0.05 -26.06 -19.31
C MET A 84 0.53 -25.18 -18.17
N LYS A 85 1.83 -25.19 -17.85
CA LYS A 85 2.40 -24.31 -16.82
C LYS A 85 2.21 -22.84 -17.18
N GLN A 86 2.48 -22.46 -18.44
CA GLN A 86 2.26 -21.10 -18.89
C GLN A 86 0.77 -20.72 -18.95
N LEU A 87 -0.14 -21.66 -19.24
CA LEU A 87 -1.57 -21.42 -19.09
C LEU A 87 -1.92 -21.14 -17.62
N ASP A 88 -1.40 -21.95 -16.69
CA ASP A 88 -1.62 -21.78 -15.25
C ASP A 88 -1.13 -20.41 -14.76
N GLU A 89 0.07 -20.01 -15.18
CA GLU A 89 0.65 -18.70 -14.91
C GLU A 89 -0.20 -17.56 -15.49
N TYR A 90 -0.67 -17.69 -16.74
CA TYR A 90 -1.55 -16.69 -17.37
C TYR A 90 -2.87 -16.51 -16.59
N VAL A 91 -3.49 -17.63 -16.21
CA VAL A 91 -4.76 -17.62 -15.49
C VAL A 91 -4.63 -16.97 -14.12
N SER A 92 -3.54 -17.32 -13.41
CA SER A 92 -3.20 -16.75 -12.11
C SER A 92 -2.87 -15.26 -12.20
N ALA A 93 -2.05 -14.85 -13.17
CA ALA A 93 -1.68 -13.46 -13.40
C ALA A 93 -2.88 -12.57 -13.75
N LYS A 94 -3.91 -13.13 -14.41
CA LYS A 94 -5.18 -12.45 -14.71
C LYS A 94 -6.23 -12.60 -13.62
N ARG A 95 -5.93 -13.29 -12.51
CA ARG A 95 -6.80 -13.48 -11.34
C ARG A 95 -8.13 -14.17 -11.66
N TYR A 96 -8.18 -15.01 -12.68
CA TYR A 96 -9.37 -15.81 -12.94
C TYR A 96 -9.54 -16.87 -11.83
N ARG A 97 -10.75 -17.03 -11.30
CA ARG A 97 -10.99 -18.00 -10.22
C ARG A 97 -11.15 -19.44 -10.71
N GLN A 98 -11.22 -19.64 -12.02
CA GLN A 98 -11.39 -20.94 -12.61
C GLN A 98 -10.80 -21.00 -14.02
N VAL A 99 -10.23 -22.13 -14.37
CA VAL A 99 -9.96 -22.51 -15.77
C VAL A 99 -10.61 -23.86 -16.05
N SER A 100 -11.16 -24.02 -17.24
CA SER A 100 -11.62 -25.32 -17.74
C SER A 100 -11.05 -25.60 -19.12
N VAL A 101 -10.42 -26.77 -19.30
CA VAL A 101 -9.74 -27.16 -20.54
C VAL A 101 -10.24 -28.53 -21.00
N ALA A 102 -10.62 -28.65 -22.26
CA ALA A 102 -10.82 -29.95 -22.89
C ALA A 102 -9.49 -30.41 -23.47
N LEU A 103 -8.97 -31.52 -22.96
CA LEU A 103 -7.72 -32.14 -23.40
C LEU A 103 -8.03 -33.54 -23.91
N ASP A 104 -7.33 -33.97 -24.96
CA ASP A 104 -7.48 -35.32 -25.50
C ASP A 104 -6.74 -36.38 -24.64
N GLU A 105 -6.93 -37.66 -24.95
CA GLU A 105 -6.36 -38.79 -24.20
C GLU A 105 -4.82 -38.86 -24.25
N THR A 106 -4.17 -38.02 -25.07
CA THR A 106 -2.70 -38.02 -25.20
C THR A 106 -2.01 -37.18 -24.12
N TRP A 107 -2.77 -36.60 -23.19
CA TRP A 107 -2.26 -35.83 -22.05
C TRP A 107 -2.07 -36.71 -20.82
N ASP A 108 -0.97 -36.48 -20.09
CA ASP A 108 -0.73 -37.19 -18.85
C ASP A 108 -1.63 -36.62 -17.74
N ASN A 109 -2.69 -37.37 -17.42
CA ASN A 109 -3.63 -37.04 -16.36
C ASN A 109 -2.95 -36.86 -15.00
N LYS A 110 -1.81 -37.53 -14.76
CA LYS A 110 -1.06 -37.39 -13.51
C LYS A 110 -0.44 -35.99 -13.42
N VAL A 111 0.20 -35.51 -14.48
CA VAL A 111 0.78 -34.15 -14.52
C VAL A 111 -0.27 -33.08 -14.27
N LEU A 112 -1.44 -33.20 -14.91
CA LEU A 112 -2.55 -32.26 -14.72
C LEU A 112 -3.08 -32.27 -13.28
N ARG A 113 -3.21 -33.46 -12.68
CA ARG A 113 -3.61 -33.60 -11.26
C ARG A 113 -2.57 -33.04 -10.31
N ASP A 114 -1.29 -33.28 -10.57
CA ASP A 114 -0.18 -32.72 -9.79
C ASP A 114 -0.16 -31.18 -9.88
N MET A 115 -0.66 -30.61 -10.97
CA MET A 115 -0.88 -29.17 -11.15
C MET A 115 -2.19 -28.63 -10.52
N GLY A 116 -3.00 -29.49 -9.90
CA GLY A 116 -4.26 -29.12 -9.24
C GLY A 116 -5.48 -29.07 -10.15
N PHE A 117 -5.42 -29.66 -11.35
CA PHE A 117 -6.60 -29.85 -12.20
C PHE A 117 -7.36 -31.12 -11.81
N GLU A 118 -8.67 -30.98 -11.66
CA GLU A 118 -9.59 -32.08 -11.45
C GLU A 118 -10.34 -32.42 -12.74
N GLN A 119 -10.56 -33.70 -12.99
CA GLN A 119 -11.32 -34.14 -14.15
C GLN A 119 -12.82 -34.10 -13.83
N VAL A 120 -13.57 -33.27 -14.56
CA VAL A 120 -15.03 -33.16 -14.48
C VAL A 120 -15.57 -33.42 -15.89
N ASP A 121 -16.29 -34.53 -16.05
CA ASP A 121 -16.72 -35.06 -17.35
C ASP A 121 -15.56 -35.21 -18.36
N GLN A 122 -15.63 -34.55 -19.50
CA GLN A 122 -14.61 -34.54 -20.56
C GLN A 122 -13.64 -33.35 -20.46
N ARG A 123 -13.57 -32.69 -19.31
CA ARG A 123 -12.75 -31.48 -19.12
C ARG A 123 -11.93 -31.56 -17.84
N PHE A 124 -10.81 -30.86 -17.85
CA PHE A 124 -9.99 -30.58 -16.68
C PHE A 124 -10.33 -29.20 -16.15
N VAL A 125 -10.66 -29.11 -14.87
CA VAL A 125 -11.05 -27.88 -14.19
C VAL A 125 -10.08 -27.63 -13.05
N LYS A 126 -9.57 -26.40 -12.94
CA LYS A 126 -8.82 -25.94 -11.78
C LYS A 126 -9.49 -24.70 -11.22
N ILE A 127 -9.68 -24.67 -9.90
CA ILE A 127 -10.20 -23.53 -9.17
C ILE A 127 -9.01 -22.84 -8.50
N TYR A 128 -8.92 -21.52 -8.67
CA TYR A 128 -7.89 -20.71 -8.06
C TYR A 128 -8.47 -19.99 -6.86
N GLN A 129 -7.75 -20.09 -5.75
CA GLN A 129 -7.96 -19.24 -4.59
C GLN A 129 -6.86 -18.20 -4.57
N TYR A 130 -7.23 -16.97 -4.19
CA TYR A 130 -6.29 -15.88 -4.00
C TYR A 130 -6.39 -15.40 -2.55
N PRO A 131 -5.83 -16.16 -1.58
CA PRO A 131 -5.92 -15.77 -0.17
C PRO A 131 -5.30 -14.40 0.05
N ILE A 132 -6.08 -13.53 0.69
CA ILE A 132 -5.71 -12.18 1.06
C ILE A 132 -5.15 -12.21 2.48
N TYR A 133 -3.95 -11.65 2.67
CA TYR A 133 -3.31 -11.54 3.97
C TYR A 133 -3.07 -10.08 4.34
N LEU A 134 -3.30 -9.75 5.60
CA LEU A 134 -2.84 -8.49 6.19
C LEU A 134 -1.52 -8.75 6.93
N VAL A 135 -0.53 -7.89 6.68
CA VAL A 135 0.76 -7.94 7.38
C VAL A 135 0.92 -6.63 8.13
N PHE A 136 0.81 -6.67 9.45
CA PHE A 136 0.90 -5.52 10.33
C PHE A 136 2.29 -5.44 10.95
N GLY A 137 3.04 -4.39 10.59
CA GLY A 137 4.37 -4.17 11.12
C GLY A 137 4.41 -3.71 12.58
N GLY A 138 5.61 -3.72 13.16
CA GLY A 138 5.89 -3.13 14.46
C GLY A 138 6.04 -1.60 14.39
N GLY A 139 5.97 -0.93 15.54
CA GLY A 139 6.05 0.54 15.59
C GLY A 139 5.46 1.22 16.82
N GLY A 140 5.36 0.53 17.96
CA GLY A 140 4.86 1.14 19.20
C GLY A 140 3.47 1.76 19.05
N ALA A 141 3.28 3.00 19.51
CA ALA A 141 1.98 3.67 19.48
C ALA A 141 1.39 3.88 18.07
N HIS A 142 2.20 3.73 17.01
CA HIS A 142 1.74 3.88 15.63
C HIS A 142 0.77 2.78 15.18
N GLY A 143 0.64 1.68 15.94
CA GLY A 143 -0.25 0.56 15.61
C GLY A 143 -1.72 0.94 15.42
N ALA A 144 -2.19 2.05 16.01
CA ALA A 144 -3.53 2.58 15.77
C ALA A 144 -3.84 2.84 14.29
N PHE A 145 -2.82 3.19 13.48
CA PHE A 145 -2.96 3.35 12.03
C PHE A 145 -3.52 2.09 11.36
N GLN A 146 -3.09 0.91 11.79
CA GLN A 146 -3.48 -0.38 11.22
C GLN A 146 -4.98 -0.66 11.39
N THR A 147 -5.59 -0.20 12.47
CA THR A 147 -7.05 -0.31 12.69
C THR A 147 -7.82 0.46 11.62
N GLY A 148 -7.38 1.69 11.31
CA GLY A 148 -7.99 2.48 10.24
C GLY A 148 -7.78 1.90 8.84
N VAL A 149 -6.63 1.25 8.61
CA VAL A 149 -6.38 0.47 7.39
C VAL A 149 -7.40 -0.67 7.27
N PHE A 150 -7.56 -1.46 8.34
CA PHE A 150 -8.52 -2.55 8.37
C PHE A 150 -9.95 -2.06 8.10
N ASP A 151 -10.36 -0.95 8.72
CA ASP A 151 -11.68 -0.35 8.49
C ASP A 151 -11.92 -0.02 7.01
N ALA A 152 -10.93 0.56 6.34
CA ALA A 152 -11.04 0.94 4.92
C ALA A 152 -11.12 -0.30 4.01
N LEU A 153 -10.34 -1.35 4.30
CA LEU A 153 -10.42 -2.62 3.58
C LEU A 153 -11.77 -3.31 3.81
N LYS A 154 -12.25 -3.35 5.06
CA LYS A 154 -13.58 -3.88 5.41
C LYS A 154 -14.70 -3.13 4.69
N ALA A 155 -14.65 -1.80 4.62
CA ALA A 155 -15.60 -0.98 3.89
C ALA A 155 -15.53 -1.17 2.36
N ALA A 156 -14.45 -1.76 1.85
CA ALA A 156 -14.28 -2.17 0.46
C ALA A 156 -14.61 -3.66 0.23
N GLU A 157 -15.14 -4.36 1.24
CA GLU A 157 -15.45 -5.79 1.20
C GLU A 157 -14.22 -6.68 0.92
N ILE A 158 -13.03 -6.19 1.28
CA ILE A 158 -11.78 -6.94 1.21
C ILE A 158 -11.65 -7.73 2.52
N VAL A 159 -11.92 -9.03 2.42
CA VAL A 159 -11.94 -9.94 3.58
C VAL A 159 -10.67 -10.78 3.61
N PRO A 160 -9.75 -10.55 4.57
CA PRO A 160 -8.54 -11.35 4.69
C PRO A 160 -8.82 -12.75 5.22
N GLN A 161 -8.04 -13.73 4.76
CA GLN A 161 -8.01 -15.10 5.28
C GLN A 161 -6.89 -15.30 6.31
N GLY A 162 -5.91 -14.39 6.33
CA GLY A 162 -4.82 -14.39 7.30
C GLY A 162 -4.42 -12.99 7.77
N ILE A 163 -3.99 -12.90 9.02
CA ILE A 163 -3.36 -11.71 9.61
C ILE A 163 -2.03 -12.14 10.22
N ILE A 164 -0.97 -11.40 9.94
CA ILE A 164 0.35 -11.58 10.54
C ILE A 164 0.76 -10.28 11.22
N GLY A 165 1.02 -10.35 12.52
CA GLY A 165 1.37 -9.17 13.32
C GLY A 165 2.77 -9.23 13.92
N VAL A 166 3.39 -8.07 14.09
CA VAL A 166 4.65 -7.90 14.82
C VAL A 166 4.50 -6.81 15.86
N SER A 167 4.89 -7.04 17.11
CA SER A 167 4.79 -6.04 18.18
C SER A 167 3.37 -5.52 18.33
N VAL A 168 3.16 -4.21 18.19
CA VAL A 168 1.82 -3.61 18.15
C VAL A 168 0.95 -4.12 17.01
N GLY A 169 1.53 -4.58 15.91
CA GLY A 169 0.81 -5.30 14.86
C GLY A 169 0.28 -6.66 15.32
N ALA A 170 0.94 -7.31 16.29
CA ALA A 170 0.40 -8.53 16.93
C ALA A 170 -0.76 -8.19 17.87
N ILE A 171 -0.71 -7.06 18.57
CA ILE A 171 -1.82 -6.55 19.38
C ILE A 171 -3.03 -6.25 18.48
N THR A 172 -2.85 -5.44 17.44
CA THR A 172 -3.93 -5.12 16.48
C THR A 172 -4.44 -6.39 15.79
N GLY A 173 -3.56 -7.28 15.34
CA GLY A 173 -3.95 -8.51 14.67
C GLY A 173 -4.74 -9.47 15.56
N MET A 174 -4.37 -9.58 16.84
CA MET A 174 -5.14 -10.33 17.84
C MET A 174 -6.55 -9.73 18.01
N SER A 175 -6.69 -8.41 18.02
CA SER A 175 -7.96 -7.69 18.16
C SER A 175 -8.88 -7.74 16.94
N LEU A 176 -8.51 -8.45 15.89
CA LEU A 176 -9.24 -8.53 14.62
C LEU A 176 -9.60 -9.98 14.25
N GLN A 177 -9.58 -10.93 15.19
CA GLN A 177 -9.77 -12.35 14.88
C GLN A 177 -11.19 -12.67 14.38
N HIS A 178 -12.17 -11.83 14.72
CA HIS A 178 -13.54 -11.91 14.20
C HIS A 178 -13.80 -11.05 12.95
N LEU A 179 -12.75 -10.47 12.35
CA LEU A 179 -12.87 -9.53 11.22
C LEU A 179 -13.77 -8.33 11.55
N ASP A 180 -13.71 -7.89 12.80
CA ASP A 180 -14.39 -6.73 13.33
C ASP A 180 -13.42 -5.85 14.10
N SER A 181 -13.47 -4.54 13.86
CA SER A 181 -12.53 -3.58 14.43
C SER A 181 -12.99 -3.02 15.77
N THR A 182 -14.16 -3.39 16.29
CA THR A 182 -14.66 -2.86 17.57
C THR A 182 -13.65 -3.10 18.70
N THR A 183 -13.11 -4.32 18.82
CA THR A 183 -12.10 -4.63 19.83
C THR A 183 -10.82 -3.83 19.62
N ALA A 184 -10.36 -3.67 18.38
CA ALA A 184 -9.17 -2.87 18.09
C ALA A 184 -9.36 -1.39 18.45
N HIS A 185 -10.52 -0.80 18.13
CA HIS A 185 -10.89 0.56 18.54
C HIS A 185 -10.95 0.71 20.06
N GLU A 186 -11.56 -0.26 20.77
CA GLU A 186 -11.61 -0.29 22.23
C GLU A 186 -10.20 -0.30 22.83
N VAL A 187 -9.32 -1.19 22.33
CA VAL A 187 -7.92 -1.29 22.78
C VAL A 187 -7.22 0.05 22.59
N TRP A 188 -7.16 0.58 21.37
CA TRP A 188 -6.41 1.81 21.09
C TRP A 188 -7.01 3.06 21.74
N GLY A 189 -8.33 3.09 21.96
CA GLY A 189 -8.98 4.18 22.68
C GLY A 189 -8.77 4.14 24.20
N MET A 190 -8.52 2.95 24.77
CA MET A 190 -8.28 2.79 26.21
C MET A 190 -6.80 2.84 26.60
N LEU A 191 -5.88 2.58 25.67
CA LEU A 191 -4.45 2.64 25.92
C LEU A 191 -4.03 4.06 26.32
N THR A 192 -3.09 4.14 27.25
CA THR A 192 -2.37 5.36 27.59
C THR A 192 -0.93 4.99 27.93
N THR A 193 -0.02 5.93 27.79
CA THR A 193 1.40 5.72 28.13
C THR A 193 1.57 5.27 29.59
N GLN A 194 0.76 5.79 30.51
CA GLN A 194 0.67 5.32 31.90
C GLN A 194 0.24 3.85 32.01
N LYS A 195 -0.76 3.41 31.23
CA LYS A 195 -1.22 2.01 31.24
C LYS A 195 -0.24 1.03 30.61
N VAL A 196 0.59 1.48 29.66
CA VAL A 196 1.58 0.63 28.98
C VAL A 196 2.90 0.59 29.74
N TYR A 197 3.39 1.74 30.21
CA TYR A 197 4.73 1.88 30.80
C TYR A 197 4.75 2.38 32.26
N GLY A 198 3.60 2.67 32.84
CA GLY A 198 3.52 3.22 34.21
C GLY A 198 4.04 4.66 34.35
N THR A 199 4.14 5.42 33.25
CA THR A 199 4.55 6.84 33.24
C THR A 199 3.90 7.61 32.08
N ASP A 200 3.66 8.91 32.25
CA ASP A 200 3.16 9.83 31.20
C ASP A 200 4.27 10.57 30.43
N GLU A 201 5.53 10.40 30.82
CA GLU A 201 6.67 11.17 30.31
C GLU A 201 7.78 10.25 29.81
N ILE A 202 7.54 9.61 28.66
CA ILE A 202 8.53 8.73 28.04
C ILE A 202 8.59 8.98 26.53
N GLY A 203 9.80 9.27 26.05
CA GLY A 203 10.11 9.34 24.63
C GLY A 203 9.25 10.30 23.80
N LYS A 204 8.84 11.47 24.34
CA LYS A 204 8.05 12.45 23.58
C LYS A 204 8.88 13.13 22.49
N THR A 205 10.20 13.17 22.67
CA THR A 205 11.16 13.63 21.65
C THR A 205 12.20 12.55 21.36
N GLN A 206 12.89 12.66 20.22
CA GLN A 206 14.00 11.75 19.88
C GLN A 206 15.12 11.76 20.94
N SER A 207 15.42 12.93 21.53
CA SER A 207 16.41 13.04 22.60
C SER A 207 15.95 12.33 23.88
N GLU A 208 14.70 12.55 24.29
CA GLU A 208 14.11 11.85 25.45
C GLU A 208 14.04 10.34 25.24
N PHE A 209 13.71 9.91 24.03
CA PHE A 209 13.72 8.50 23.66
C PHE A 209 15.12 7.91 23.83
N ALA A 210 16.15 8.55 23.24
CA ALA A 210 17.53 8.09 23.38
C ALA A 210 18.00 8.07 24.85
N GLN A 211 17.65 9.09 25.64
CA GLN A 211 17.97 9.14 27.07
C GLN A 211 17.26 8.04 27.86
N THR A 212 16.00 7.76 27.53
CA THR A 212 15.22 6.67 28.14
C THR A 212 15.90 5.32 27.89
N MET A 213 16.21 5.04 26.62
CA MET A 213 16.86 3.79 26.22
C MET A 213 18.22 3.62 26.91
N ALA A 214 19.04 4.68 26.92
CA ALA A 214 20.35 4.68 27.59
C ALA A 214 20.22 4.46 29.11
N ARG A 215 19.27 5.15 29.76
CA ARG A 215 19.00 4.99 31.19
C ARG A 215 18.63 3.55 31.52
N GLN A 216 17.70 2.95 30.77
CA GLN A 216 17.22 1.60 31.04
C GLN A 216 18.29 0.53 30.82
N LEU A 217 19.19 0.71 29.85
CA LEU A 217 20.35 -0.18 29.69
C LEU A 217 21.30 -0.13 30.90
N VAL A 218 21.47 1.05 31.50
CA VAL A 218 22.36 1.25 32.65
C VAL A 218 21.71 0.77 33.95
N THR A 219 20.47 1.18 34.21
CA THR A 219 19.77 0.88 35.47
C THR A 219 19.20 -0.54 35.50
N ARG A 220 18.94 -1.14 34.32
CA ARG A 220 18.17 -2.37 34.16
C ARG A 220 16.77 -2.31 34.77
N ASP A 221 16.25 -1.09 34.91
CA ASP A 221 14.90 -0.79 35.41
C ASP A 221 13.91 -0.88 34.25
N TYR A 222 13.62 -2.12 33.84
CA TYR A 222 12.71 -2.43 32.75
C TYR A 222 11.25 -2.36 33.21
N LYS A 223 10.34 -1.97 32.32
CA LYS A 223 8.90 -1.98 32.59
C LYS A 223 8.38 -3.41 32.63
N SER A 224 7.44 -3.66 33.54
CA SER A 224 6.92 -5.00 33.80
C SER A 224 6.07 -5.50 32.62
N LYS A 225 6.41 -6.71 32.15
CA LYS A 225 5.62 -7.48 31.19
C LYS A 225 4.25 -7.90 31.75
N ASP A 226 4.12 -8.03 33.07
CA ASP A 226 2.88 -8.46 33.72
C ASP A 226 1.76 -7.43 33.52
N GLN A 227 2.11 -6.13 33.50
CA GLN A 227 1.15 -5.06 33.21
C GLN A 227 0.56 -5.18 31.80
N LEU A 228 1.38 -5.55 30.81
CA LEU A 228 0.91 -5.81 29.45
C LEU A 228 0.09 -7.11 29.39
N PHE A 229 0.51 -8.13 30.13
CA PHE A 229 -0.23 -9.38 30.21
C PHE A 229 -1.65 -9.17 30.73
N ASP A 230 -1.81 -8.50 31.87
CA ASP A 230 -3.11 -8.20 32.47
C ASP A 230 -3.99 -7.33 31.55
N LEU A 231 -3.36 -6.44 30.78
CA LEU A 231 -4.04 -5.55 29.84
C LEU A 231 -4.61 -6.29 28.63
N PHE A 232 -3.90 -7.30 28.12
CA PHE A 232 -4.25 -8.00 26.89
C PHE A 232 -4.93 -9.34 27.09
N LEU A 233 -4.86 -9.94 28.29
CA LEU A 233 -5.56 -11.19 28.59
C LEU A 233 -7.08 -11.13 28.30
N PRO A 234 -7.82 -10.07 28.70
CA PRO A 234 -9.24 -9.99 28.38
C PRO A 234 -9.52 -9.92 26.87
N VAL A 235 -8.60 -9.34 26.09
CA VAL A 235 -8.69 -9.27 24.63
C VAL A 235 -8.51 -10.66 24.02
N ALA A 236 -7.48 -11.40 24.45
CA ALA A 236 -7.26 -12.78 24.03
C ALA A 236 -8.44 -13.70 24.38
N GLN A 237 -9.01 -13.53 25.59
CA GLN A 237 -10.19 -14.29 26.04
C GLN A 237 -11.41 -14.04 25.16
N LYS A 238 -11.59 -12.81 24.64
CA LYS A 238 -12.67 -12.45 23.72
C LYS A 238 -12.42 -13.00 22.33
N GLU A 239 -11.24 -12.75 21.77
CA GLU A 239 -10.92 -12.96 20.35
C GLU A 239 -10.65 -14.44 20.00
N LEU A 240 -10.24 -15.27 20.96
CA LEU A 240 -10.11 -16.71 20.76
C LEU A 240 -11.44 -17.48 20.77
N VAL A 241 -12.56 -16.82 21.09
CA VAL A 241 -13.88 -17.47 21.00
C VAL A 241 -14.31 -17.53 19.54
N ASN A 242 -14.12 -18.69 18.89
CA ASN A 242 -14.46 -18.92 17.47
C ASN A 242 -13.75 -17.94 16.49
N PRO A 243 -12.41 -17.93 16.43
CA PRO A 243 -11.69 -17.07 15.49
C PRO A 243 -12.05 -17.42 14.04
N ILE A 244 -12.24 -16.41 13.21
CA ILE A 244 -12.65 -16.56 11.81
C ILE A 244 -11.44 -16.50 10.87
N VAL A 245 -10.46 -15.68 11.22
CA VAL A 245 -9.25 -15.45 10.43
C VAL A 245 -8.06 -16.22 11.01
N LYS A 246 -7.17 -16.70 10.14
CA LYS A 246 -5.91 -17.28 10.60
C LYS A 246 -5.01 -16.16 11.17
N PHE A 247 -4.59 -16.27 12.42
CA PHE A 247 -3.69 -15.30 13.02
C PHE A 247 -2.30 -15.89 13.26
N SER A 248 -1.26 -15.14 12.92
CA SER A 248 0.12 -15.44 13.30
C SER A 248 0.80 -14.19 13.83
N LEU A 249 1.80 -14.37 14.69
CA LEU A 249 2.65 -13.29 15.16
C LEU A 249 4.13 -13.65 15.05
N ILE A 250 4.97 -12.62 15.07
CA ILE A 250 6.43 -12.75 15.06
C ILE A 250 7.00 -12.29 16.39
N THR A 251 7.87 -13.09 16.98
CA THR A 251 8.72 -12.68 18.10
C THR A 251 10.17 -13.05 17.82
N THR A 252 11.11 -12.47 18.57
CA THR A 252 12.53 -12.69 18.38
C THR A 252 13.10 -13.44 19.57
N GLU A 253 13.69 -14.62 19.34
CA GLU A 253 14.49 -15.30 20.36
C GLU A 253 15.74 -14.44 20.65
N THR A 254 15.97 -14.07 21.92
CA THR A 254 17.04 -13.14 22.29
C THR A 254 18.42 -13.69 21.93
N THR A 255 18.58 -15.01 22.04
CA THR A 255 19.81 -15.70 21.67
C THR A 255 19.86 -15.88 20.16
N GLY A 256 20.83 -15.26 19.49
CA GLY A 256 21.00 -15.38 18.04
C GLY A 256 20.04 -14.55 17.19
N LEU A 257 19.13 -13.77 17.80
CA LEU A 257 18.17 -12.90 17.12
C LEU A 257 17.33 -13.65 16.06
N LEU A 258 16.91 -14.86 16.41
CA LEU A 258 16.18 -15.75 15.51
C LEU A 258 14.70 -15.39 15.49
N GLN A 259 14.13 -15.38 14.28
CA GLN A 259 12.71 -15.16 14.07
C GLN A 259 11.94 -16.40 14.54
N LYS A 260 10.95 -16.20 15.41
CA LYS A 260 9.97 -17.21 15.81
C LYS A 260 8.60 -16.80 15.29
N ILE A 261 8.00 -17.68 14.48
CA ILE A 261 6.62 -17.55 14.02
C ILE A 261 5.76 -18.35 15.00
N VAL A 262 4.71 -17.72 15.51
CA VAL A 262 3.66 -18.36 16.32
C VAL A 262 2.36 -18.22 15.56
N THR A 263 1.71 -19.34 15.24
CA THR A 263 0.41 -19.35 14.58
C THR A 263 -0.62 -19.81 15.60
N VAL A 264 -1.70 -19.06 15.73
CA VAL A 264 -2.82 -19.46 16.60
C VAL A 264 -3.46 -20.72 16.02
N ASP A 265 -3.62 -21.72 16.88
CA ASP A 265 -4.38 -22.93 16.58
C ASP A 265 -5.56 -23.06 17.54
N LYS A 266 -6.32 -24.14 17.37
CA LYS A 266 -7.56 -24.41 18.12
C LYS A 266 -7.33 -24.76 19.60
N ASP A 267 -6.10 -25.16 19.96
CA ASP A 267 -5.77 -25.69 21.28
C ASP A 267 -5.07 -24.61 22.14
N MET A 268 -4.64 -23.50 21.52
CA MET A 268 -4.04 -22.35 22.19
C MET A 268 -5.00 -21.69 23.18
N THR A 269 -4.54 -21.55 24.42
CA THR A 269 -5.27 -20.86 25.49
C THR A 269 -5.13 -19.33 25.40
N PRO A 270 -6.08 -18.55 25.97
CA PRO A 270 -5.93 -17.10 26.09
C PRO A 270 -4.64 -16.67 26.79
N GLU A 271 -4.22 -17.40 27.82
CA GLU A 271 -2.99 -17.15 28.55
C GLU A 271 -1.75 -17.34 27.65
N GLU A 272 -1.68 -18.44 26.89
CA GLU A 272 -0.59 -18.69 25.94
C GLU A 272 -0.54 -17.64 24.84
N LEU A 273 -1.68 -17.29 24.23
CA LEU A 273 -1.73 -16.23 23.23
C LEU A 273 -1.24 -14.90 23.80
N THR A 274 -1.69 -14.55 25.00
CA THR A 274 -1.29 -13.31 25.68
C THR A 274 0.22 -13.29 25.94
N GLN A 275 0.80 -14.41 26.41
CA GLN A 275 2.25 -14.52 26.59
C GLN A 275 3.01 -14.26 25.28
N TRP A 276 2.55 -14.84 24.17
CA TRP A 276 3.19 -14.67 22.86
C TRP A 276 3.02 -13.25 22.29
N VAL A 277 1.87 -12.60 22.51
CA VAL A 277 1.65 -11.20 22.14
C VAL A 277 2.55 -10.28 22.95
N VAL A 278 2.64 -10.47 24.27
CA VAL A 278 3.55 -9.68 25.13
C VAL A 278 5.00 -9.91 24.74
N ALA A 279 5.40 -11.15 24.41
CA ALA A 279 6.74 -11.43 23.89
C ALA A 279 6.99 -10.73 22.55
N SER A 280 6.00 -10.69 21.66
CA SER A 280 6.09 -10.00 20.37
C SER A 280 6.23 -8.48 20.52
N SER A 281 5.70 -7.89 21.60
CA SER A 281 5.73 -6.45 21.88
C SER A 281 6.72 -6.03 22.97
N ALA A 282 7.55 -6.96 23.48
CA ALA A 282 8.51 -6.68 24.54
C ALA A 282 9.72 -5.90 23.97
N PHE A 283 9.54 -4.60 23.77
CA PHE A 283 10.54 -3.70 23.19
C PHE A 283 11.67 -3.43 24.18
N PHE A 284 12.67 -4.32 24.21
CA PHE A 284 13.89 -4.14 25.00
C PHE A 284 14.65 -2.87 24.56
N PRO A 285 15.34 -2.12 25.43
CA PRO A 285 15.41 -2.18 26.89
C PRO A 285 14.21 -1.55 27.61
N VAL A 286 13.13 -1.16 26.93
CA VAL A 286 11.96 -0.56 27.60
C VAL A 286 11.20 -1.59 28.40
N VAL A 287 10.88 -2.73 27.77
CA VAL A 287 10.19 -3.86 28.37
C VAL A 287 11.15 -5.05 28.42
N GLU A 288 11.14 -5.81 29.52
CA GLU A 288 12.01 -6.97 29.64
C GLU A 288 11.59 -8.13 28.72
N PRO A 289 12.53 -8.96 28.24
CA PRO A 289 12.21 -10.16 27.49
C PRO A 289 11.35 -11.15 28.29
N VAL A 290 10.41 -11.79 27.61
CA VAL A 290 9.50 -12.81 28.17
C VAL A 290 10.16 -14.18 28.08
N GLU A 291 10.05 -14.99 29.13
CA GLU A 291 10.52 -16.38 29.11
C GLU A 291 9.36 -17.32 28.84
N ILE A 292 9.47 -18.13 27.79
CA ILE A 292 8.48 -19.12 27.37
C ILE A 292 9.24 -20.42 27.07
N ASP A 293 8.87 -21.51 27.72
CA ASP A 293 9.51 -22.84 27.59
C ASP A 293 11.05 -22.82 27.75
N GLY A 294 11.54 -22.05 28.73
CA GLY A 294 12.97 -21.93 29.03
C GLY A 294 13.79 -21.14 28.00
N LYS A 295 13.12 -20.51 27.03
CA LYS A 295 13.72 -19.58 26.06
C LYS A 295 13.24 -18.17 26.30
N ARG A 296 14.11 -17.19 26.03
CA ARG A 296 13.77 -15.77 26.16
C ARG A 296 13.44 -15.16 24.81
N TYR A 297 12.35 -14.42 24.77
CA TYR A 297 11.81 -13.77 23.59
C TYR A 297 11.60 -12.28 23.84
N MET A 298 11.78 -11.49 22.79
CA MET A 298 11.58 -10.04 22.80
C MET A 298 10.92 -9.60 21.50
N ASP A 299 10.73 -8.29 21.35
CA ASP A 299 9.99 -7.69 20.24
C ASP A 299 10.34 -8.31 18.87
N GLY A 300 9.32 -8.67 18.11
CA GLY A 300 9.50 -9.30 16.80
C GLY A 300 10.22 -8.41 15.78
N GLY A 301 10.13 -7.09 15.94
CA GLY A 301 10.79 -6.11 15.08
C GLY A 301 12.31 -6.24 15.07
N TYR A 302 12.92 -6.84 16.10
CA TYR A 302 14.36 -7.14 16.10
C TYR A 302 14.80 -8.13 15.01
N SER A 303 13.93 -9.07 14.65
CA SER A 303 14.24 -10.11 13.65
C SER A 303 13.59 -9.84 12.30
N ASN A 304 12.33 -9.38 12.29
CA ASN A 304 11.58 -9.00 11.10
C ASN A 304 10.36 -8.14 11.43
N ASP A 305 10.40 -6.85 11.11
CA ASP A 305 9.36 -5.86 11.43
C ASP A 305 8.18 -5.87 10.47
N LEU A 306 8.36 -6.38 9.25
CA LEU A 306 7.29 -6.47 8.24
C LEU A 306 7.36 -7.83 7.52
N PRO A 307 6.75 -8.89 8.08
CA PRO A 307 7.01 -10.29 7.72
C PRO A 307 6.23 -10.74 6.47
N ILE A 308 6.34 -10.02 5.36
CA ILE A 308 5.68 -10.33 4.08
C ILE A 308 6.03 -11.74 3.59
N GLN A 309 7.29 -12.16 3.73
CA GLN A 309 7.73 -13.51 3.37
C GLN A 309 6.93 -14.61 4.09
N VAL A 310 6.55 -14.38 5.35
CA VAL A 310 5.75 -15.34 6.12
C VAL A 310 4.33 -15.44 5.56
N ALA A 311 3.74 -14.34 5.07
CA ALA A 311 2.44 -14.40 4.41
C ALA A 311 2.50 -15.23 3.12
N ILE A 312 3.55 -15.05 2.32
CA ILE A 312 3.79 -15.83 1.09
C ILE A 312 3.92 -17.33 1.42
N GLU A 313 4.73 -17.67 2.42
CA GLU A 313 4.93 -19.05 2.88
C GLU A 313 3.66 -19.68 3.45
N GLN A 314 2.75 -18.86 3.99
CA GLN A 314 1.43 -19.29 4.44
C GLN A 314 0.37 -19.34 3.33
N GLY A 315 0.74 -19.07 2.08
CA GLY A 315 -0.12 -19.23 0.91
C GLY A 315 -0.83 -17.96 0.44
N ALA A 316 -0.44 -16.78 0.95
CA ALA A 316 -1.00 -15.52 0.49
C ALA A 316 -0.73 -15.31 -1.01
N LYS A 317 -1.74 -14.82 -1.72
CA LYS A 317 -1.64 -14.40 -3.13
C LYS A 317 -1.90 -12.91 -3.30
N GLU A 318 -2.53 -12.27 -2.33
CA GLU A 318 -2.67 -10.83 -2.25
C GLU A 318 -2.33 -10.40 -0.83
N ILE A 319 -1.44 -9.42 -0.68
CA ILE A 319 -0.90 -9.02 0.62
C ILE A 319 -1.09 -7.51 0.76
N TYR A 320 -1.75 -7.10 1.84
CA TYR A 320 -1.77 -5.70 2.27
C TYR A 320 -0.79 -5.56 3.43
N ALA A 321 0.41 -5.08 3.13
CA ALA A 321 1.48 -4.88 4.09
C ALA A 321 1.44 -3.44 4.62
N VAL A 322 1.24 -3.30 5.92
CA VAL A 322 1.07 -2.01 6.60
C VAL A 322 2.35 -1.67 7.36
N ASP A 323 3.12 -0.75 6.78
CA ASP A 323 4.33 -0.19 7.39
C ASP A 323 3.96 1.08 8.16
N ILE A 324 4.24 1.07 9.46
CA ILE A 324 3.91 2.14 10.40
C ILE A 324 5.18 2.85 10.92
N GLN A 325 6.26 2.86 10.13
CA GLN A 325 7.50 3.57 10.44
C GLN A 325 8.16 3.06 11.74
N GLY A 326 8.17 1.73 11.93
CA GLY A 326 8.83 1.09 13.06
C GLY A 326 10.37 1.20 13.01
N LEU A 327 11.02 0.97 14.16
CA LEU A 327 12.49 0.92 14.26
C LEU A 327 13.07 -0.47 13.94
N GLY A 328 12.20 -1.43 13.62
CA GLY A 328 12.60 -2.82 13.44
C GLY A 328 13.29 -3.09 12.11
N ARG A 329 13.87 -4.28 11.98
CA ARG A 329 14.55 -4.74 10.78
C ARG A 329 13.53 -5.27 9.78
N ILE A 330 13.41 -4.68 8.59
CA ILE A 330 12.64 -5.26 7.49
C ILE A 330 13.55 -6.16 6.66
N ARG A 331 13.12 -7.40 6.40
CA ARG A 331 13.86 -8.34 5.55
C ARG A 331 13.50 -8.13 4.08
N ALA A 332 14.48 -8.34 3.19
CA ALA A 332 14.21 -8.42 1.76
C ALA A 332 13.26 -9.58 1.47
N VAL A 333 12.37 -9.39 0.50
CA VAL A 333 11.34 -10.34 0.09
C VAL A 333 11.58 -10.69 -1.37
N ASP A 334 11.59 -11.98 -1.69
CA ASP A 334 11.53 -12.43 -3.07
C ASP A 334 10.05 -12.63 -3.43
N LEU A 335 9.46 -11.67 -4.15
CA LEU A 335 8.04 -11.65 -4.43
C LEU A 335 7.73 -12.56 -5.63
N PRO A 336 6.98 -13.66 -5.46
CA PRO A 336 6.60 -14.50 -6.58
C PRO A 336 5.71 -13.73 -7.57
N SER A 337 5.83 -14.03 -8.86
CA SER A 337 5.08 -13.35 -9.93
C SER A 337 3.55 -13.44 -9.83
N ASP A 338 3.03 -14.39 -9.05
CA ASP A 338 1.60 -14.60 -8.83
C ASP A 338 1.08 -14.04 -7.49
N VAL A 339 1.94 -13.33 -6.75
CA VAL A 339 1.60 -12.60 -5.53
C VAL A 339 1.53 -11.10 -5.83
N VAL A 340 0.44 -10.46 -5.41
CA VAL A 340 0.31 -9.00 -5.47
C VAL A 340 0.55 -8.45 -4.07
N LEU A 341 1.47 -7.49 -3.98
CA LEU A 341 1.79 -6.79 -2.76
C LEU A 341 1.28 -5.34 -2.85
N HIS A 342 0.38 -4.99 -1.94
CA HIS A 342 -0.06 -3.63 -1.68
C HIS A 342 0.66 -3.14 -0.43
N GLN A 343 1.57 -2.18 -0.59
CA GLN A 343 2.18 -1.50 0.56
C GLN A 343 1.31 -0.32 0.96
N ILE A 344 0.94 -0.26 2.24
CA ILE A 344 0.22 0.85 2.84
C ILE A 344 1.15 1.47 3.87
N GLU A 345 1.51 2.72 3.64
CA GLU A 345 2.36 3.54 4.50
C GLU A 345 1.82 4.96 4.51
N THR A 346 2.28 5.77 5.45
CA THR A 346 2.05 7.22 5.44
C THR A 346 3.36 7.97 5.42
N LYS A 347 3.37 9.13 4.78
CA LYS A 347 4.47 10.09 4.89
C LYS A 347 4.24 11.09 6.01
N TRP A 348 3.08 11.09 6.63
CA TRP A 348 2.81 11.91 7.81
C TRP A 348 3.52 11.34 9.04
N ASP A 349 3.88 12.23 9.95
CA ASP A 349 4.41 11.83 11.25
C ASP A 349 3.28 11.19 12.07
N LEU A 350 3.51 9.95 12.53
CA LEU A 350 2.56 9.20 13.36
C LEU A 350 2.72 9.52 14.86
N GLY A 351 3.60 10.48 15.19
CA GLY A 351 3.89 10.93 16.53
C GLY A 351 5.07 10.19 17.15
N PRO A 352 5.30 10.37 18.46
CA PRO A 352 6.34 9.63 19.16
C PRO A 352 5.97 8.15 19.32
N LEU A 353 6.92 7.25 19.04
CA LEU A 353 6.73 5.79 19.12
C LEU A 353 6.20 5.26 20.47
N LEU A 354 6.44 6.01 21.56
CA LEU A 354 6.03 5.61 22.91
C LEU A 354 4.79 6.38 23.42
N ASP A 355 4.18 7.24 22.60
CA ASP A 355 3.01 8.04 22.98
C ASP A 355 1.68 7.35 22.61
N PHE A 356 1.10 6.63 23.56
CA PHE A 356 -0.17 5.91 23.38
C PHE A 356 -1.39 6.79 23.70
N SER A 357 -1.32 8.11 23.46
CA SER A 357 -2.46 8.99 23.75
C SER A 357 -3.67 8.69 22.83
N PRO A 358 -4.91 8.64 23.37
CA PRO A 358 -6.11 8.37 22.56
C PRO A 358 -6.30 9.35 21.40
N THR A 359 -5.96 10.62 21.59
CA THR A 359 -6.02 11.65 20.54
C THR A 359 -5.07 11.33 19.38
N GLN A 360 -3.83 10.92 19.68
CA GLN A 360 -2.87 10.51 18.64
C GLN A 360 -3.32 9.21 17.96
N SER A 361 -3.84 8.26 18.74
CA SER A 361 -4.40 7.01 18.20
C SER A 361 -5.53 7.28 17.21
N GLU A 362 -6.50 8.13 17.55
CA GLU A 362 -7.61 8.50 16.66
C GLU A 362 -7.11 9.16 15.37
N PHE A 363 -6.13 10.06 15.48
CA PHE A 363 -5.51 10.68 14.32
C PHE A 363 -4.79 9.65 13.44
N ASN A 364 -4.03 8.72 14.03
CA ASN A 364 -3.32 7.67 13.31
C ASN A 364 -4.31 6.73 12.60
N MET A 365 -5.40 6.31 13.26
CA MET A 365 -6.49 5.55 12.62
C MET A 365 -7.07 6.31 11.43
N ARG A 366 -7.33 7.61 11.60
CA ARG A 366 -7.85 8.43 10.52
C ARG A 366 -6.90 8.47 9.33
N LEU A 367 -5.59 8.60 9.56
CA LEU A 367 -4.60 8.52 8.49
C LEU A 367 -4.59 7.14 7.82
N GLY A 368 -4.65 6.06 8.59
CA GLY A 368 -4.70 4.69 8.06
C GLY A 368 -5.87 4.46 7.12
N TRP A 369 -7.03 4.98 7.49
CA TRP A 369 -8.21 4.99 6.62
C TRP A 369 -7.95 5.75 5.32
N LEU A 370 -7.45 6.99 5.41
CA LEU A 370 -7.28 7.85 4.24
C LEU A 370 -6.23 7.33 3.25
N GLU A 371 -5.08 6.86 3.74
CA GLU A 371 -4.03 6.27 2.90
C GLU A 371 -4.53 5.01 2.18
N THR A 372 -5.30 4.18 2.88
CA THR A 372 -5.90 2.98 2.28
C THR A 372 -6.95 3.35 1.22
N GLN A 373 -7.79 4.35 1.48
CA GLN A 373 -8.77 4.80 0.48
C GLN A 373 -8.09 5.40 -0.77
N LYS A 374 -6.93 6.05 -0.63
CA LYS A 374 -6.10 6.48 -1.77
C LYS A 374 -5.55 5.29 -2.54
N LEU A 375 -5.00 4.29 -1.85
CA LEU A 375 -4.53 3.05 -2.48
C LEU A 375 -5.64 2.31 -3.26
N LEU A 376 -6.87 2.31 -2.72
CA LEU A 376 -8.04 1.72 -3.38
C LEU A 376 -8.63 2.58 -4.53
N GLY A 377 -8.04 3.74 -4.82
CA GLY A 377 -8.50 4.66 -5.87
C GLY A 377 -9.85 5.34 -5.56
N LYS A 378 -10.26 5.36 -4.29
CA LYS A 378 -11.51 6.00 -3.83
C LYS A 378 -11.29 7.45 -3.41
N LEU A 379 -10.08 7.78 -2.97
CA LEU A 379 -9.63 9.14 -2.69
C LEU A 379 -8.33 9.43 -3.46
N TYR A 380 -7.96 10.70 -3.52
CA TYR A 380 -6.85 11.18 -4.34
C TYR A 380 -5.92 12.08 -3.55
N GLY A 381 -4.77 12.42 -4.13
CA GLY A 381 -3.76 13.27 -3.51
C GLY A 381 -2.42 12.57 -3.31
N LEU A 382 -1.39 13.34 -3.00
CA LEU A 382 -0.03 12.82 -2.80
C LEU A 382 0.22 12.57 -1.30
N ARG A 383 0.16 13.62 -0.49
CA ARG A 383 0.16 13.58 0.99
C ARG A 383 -1.18 14.00 1.57
N TYR A 384 -1.75 15.09 1.08
CA TYR A 384 -3.11 15.48 1.45
C TYR A 384 -4.14 14.61 0.73
N THR A 385 -5.38 14.61 1.22
CA THR A 385 -6.43 13.75 0.67
C THR A 385 -7.55 14.58 0.06
N PHE A 386 -8.00 14.20 -1.14
CA PHE A 386 -9.01 14.88 -1.93
C PHE A 386 -10.14 13.93 -2.34
N ALA A 387 -11.35 14.48 -2.49
CA ALA A 387 -12.54 13.73 -2.86
C ALA A 387 -12.56 13.26 -4.33
N TRP A 388 -11.85 13.96 -5.23
CA TRP A 388 -11.59 13.56 -6.62
C TRP A 388 -10.20 14.01 -7.03
N GLN A 389 -9.71 13.50 -8.17
CA GLN A 389 -8.41 13.84 -8.71
C GLN A 389 -8.33 15.35 -8.99
N PRO A 390 -7.51 16.11 -8.25
CA PRO A 390 -7.29 17.51 -8.58
C PRO A 390 -6.40 17.64 -9.82
N ASP A 391 -6.64 18.68 -10.61
CA ASP A 391 -5.73 19.12 -11.66
C ASP A 391 -5.20 20.52 -11.33
N TYR A 392 -3.93 20.56 -10.97
CA TYR A 392 -3.20 21.78 -10.64
C TYR A 392 -1.98 21.97 -11.55
N ALA A 393 -2.00 21.44 -12.77
CA ALA A 393 -0.88 21.57 -13.70
C ALA A 393 -0.46 23.02 -13.96
N GLN A 394 -1.38 23.99 -13.85
CA GLN A 394 -1.14 25.43 -14.01
C GLN A 394 -0.14 26.01 -12.99
N VAL A 395 0.02 25.39 -11.82
CA VAL A 395 1.02 25.79 -10.80
C VAL A 395 2.29 24.92 -10.82
N SER A 396 2.47 24.11 -11.87
CA SER A 396 3.74 23.38 -12.10
C SER A 396 4.85 24.33 -12.54
N TRP A 397 6.12 23.90 -12.35
CA TRP A 397 7.31 24.68 -12.72
C TRP A 397 7.24 25.28 -14.12
N ASP A 398 6.85 24.47 -15.10
CA ASP A 398 6.83 24.87 -16.52
C ASP A 398 5.79 25.97 -16.81
N ASN A 399 4.77 26.09 -15.94
CA ASN A 399 3.72 27.11 -16.02
C ASN A 399 3.95 28.31 -15.08
N LEU A 400 4.92 28.22 -14.15
CA LEU A 400 5.21 29.30 -13.20
C LEU A 400 5.57 30.60 -13.91
N SER A 401 6.28 30.56 -15.04
CA SER A 401 6.68 31.76 -15.76
C SER A 401 5.50 32.68 -16.14
N ALA A 402 4.31 32.11 -16.38
CA ALA A 402 3.10 32.88 -16.64
C ALA A 402 2.50 33.48 -15.36
N LEU A 403 2.63 32.79 -14.22
CA LEU A 403 2.14 33.21 -12.92
C LEU A 403 2.94 34.38 -12.32
N PHE A 404 4.23 34.47 -12.64
CA PHE A 404 5.15 35.45 -12.03
C PHE A 404 5.19 36.83 -12.71
N ALA A 405 4.31 37.11 -13.68
CA ALA A 405 4.31 38.35 -14.46
C ALA A 405 3.53 39.52 -13.83
N THR A 406 3.28 39.49 -12.51
CA THR A 406 2.22 40.30 -11.88
C THR A 406 2.69 41.46 -11.01
N THR A 407 3.87 41.36 -10.35
CA THR A 407 4.39 42.38 -9.43
C THR A 407 5.93 42.43 -9.44
N GLU A 408 6.53 43.47 -8.88
CA GLU A 408 8.00 43.62 -8.80
C GLU A 408 8.65 42.44 -8.04
N LEU A 409 8.03 41.98 -6.95
CA LEU A 409 8.48 40.82 -6.18
C LEU A 409 8.44 39.52 -7.01
N THR A 410 7.35 39.29 -7.76
CA THR A 410 7.19 38.08 -8.58
C THR A 410 8.07 38.14 -9.85
N MET A 411 8.33 39.32 -10.40
CA MET A 411 9.26 39.53 -11.51
C MET A 411 10.71 39.18 -11.16
N GLN A 412 11.16 39.45 -9.93
CA GLN A 412 12.49 39.01 -9.49
C GLN A 412 12.62 37.48 -9.53
N MET A 413 11.55 36.75 -9.24
CA MET A 413 11.52 35.29 -9.33
C MET A 413 11.46 34.78 -10.77
N GLN A 414 10.83 35.53 -11.68
CA GLN A 414 10.75 35.15 -13.09
C GLN A 414 12.14 34.91 -13.71
N GLY A 415 13.14 35.75 -13.35
CA GLY A 415 14.52 35.56 -13.80
C GLY A 415 15.16 34.25 -13.31
N LEU A 416 14.75 33.75 -12.14
CA LEU A 416 15.24 32.52 -11.55
C LEU A 416 14.62 31.27 -12.20
N LEU A 417 13.39 31.36 -12.71
CA LEU A 417 12.68 30.23 -13.32
C LEU A 417 13.32 29.74 -14.63
N GLY A 418 14.10 30.58 -15.30
CA GLY A 418 14.91 30.20 -16.45
C GLY A 418 16.15 29.35 -16.08
N SER A 419 16.47 29.23 -14.80
CA SER A 419 17.65 28.49 -14.33
C SER A 419 17.34 27.02 -14.10
N GLU A 420 18.06 26.15 -14.82
CA GLU A 420 17.97 24.71 -14.64
C GLU A 420 18.39 24.27 -13.22
N ALA A 421 19.36 24.95 -12.61
CA ALA A 421 19.80 24.63 -11.25
C ALA A 421 18.69 24.84 -10.21
N VAL A 422 17.94 25.94 -10.33
CA VAL A 422 16.80 26.22 -9.43
C VAL A 422 15.67 25.23 -9.68
N ARG A 423 15.37 24.93 -10.96
CA ARG A 423 14.36 23.93 -11.32
C ARG A 423 14.64 22.58 -10.65
N LEU A 424 15.88 22.10 -10.74
CA LEU A 424 16.28 20.81 -10.16
C LEU A 424 16.24 20.83 -8.62
N ALA A 425 16.64 21.94 -7.99
CA ALA A 425 16.54 22.10 -6.54
C ALA A 425 15.07 22.08 -6.08
N TYR A 426 14.19 22.79 -6.79
CA TYR A 426 12.76 22.82 -6.52
C TYR A 426 12.09 21.46 -6.73
N GLN A 427 12.40 20.76 -7.84
CA GLN A 427 11.89 19.41 -8.08
C GLN A 427 12.31 18.45 -6.97
N ARG A 428 13.59 18.49 -6.53
CA ARG A 428 14.06 17.65 -5.43
C ARG A 428 13.37 17.97 -4.11
N LEU A 429 13.05 19.23 -3.85
CA LEU A 429 12.26 19.62 -2.67
C LEU A 429 10.88 18.94 -2.70
N LEU A 430 10.16 19.03 -3.82
CA LEU A 430 8.85 18.41 -3.99
C LEU A 430 8.90 16.87 -3.89
N GLU A 431 9.83 16.23 -4.59
CA GLU A 431 9.99 14.77 -4.58
C GLU A 431 10.38 14.27 -3.19
N ARG A 432 11.23 15.00 -2.45
CA ARG A 432 11.56 14.68 -1.06
C ARG A 432 10.35 14.83 -0.14
N PHE A 433 9.55 15.87 -0.33
CA PHE A 433 8.34 16.11 0.46
C PHE A 433 7.33 14.98 0.26
N VAL A 434 7.03 14.63 -0.99
CA VAL A 434 6.05 13.58 -1.32
C VAL A 434 6.61 12.17 -1.09
N GLY A 435 7.93 11.99 -1.22
CA GLY A 435 8.59 10.70 -1.10
C GLY A 435 8.56 9.84 -2.37
N GLN A 436 8.28 10.43 -3.53
CA GLN A 436 8.29 9.74 -4.83
C GLN A 436 8.66 10.68 -5.97
N SER A 437 9.06 10.13 -7.12
CA SER A 437 9.33 10.90 -8.33
C SER A 437 8.05 11.48 -8.94
N LEU A 438 8.13 12.71 -9.44
CA LEU A 438 6.99 13.42 -10.03
C LEU A 438 7.17 13.49 -11.56
N THR A 439 6.29 12.80 -12.28
CA THR A 439 6.46 12.54 -13.73
C THR A 439 5.59 13.43 -14.62
N THR A 440 4.51 13.99 -14.07
CA THR A 440 3.55 14.82 -14.81
C THR A 440 3.45 16.22 -14.20
N ASP A 441 3.04 17.20 -14.99
CA ASP A 441 2.89 18.57 -14.51
C ASP A 441 1.74 18.70 -13.50
N ALA A 442 0.68 17.91 -13.65
CA ALA A 442 -0.39 17.80 -12.65
C ALA A 442 0.16 17.33 -11.30
N GLN A 443 1.03 16.31 -11.27
CA GLN A 443 1.67 15.85 -10.03
C GLN A 443 2.58 16.92 -9.41
N LYS A 444 3.41 17.60 -10.23
CA LYS A 444 4.30 18.67 -9.75
C LYS A 444 3.50 19.86 -9.19
N GLY A 445 2.43 20.24 -9.86
CA GLY A 445 1.55 21.33 -9.43
C GLY A 445 0.79 20.98 -8.14
N LEU A 446 0.26 19.77 -8.05
CA LEU A 446 -0.36 19.28 -6.82
C LEU A 446 0.63 19.23 -5.65
N ALA A 447 1.83 18.68 -5.86
CA ALA A 447 2.88 18.65 -4.84
C ALA A 447 3.25 20.05 -4.35
N THR A 448 3.25 21.05 -5.26
CA THR A 448 3.48 22.46 -4.91
C THR A 448 2.42 22.98 -3.93
N LEU A 449 1.14 22.77 -4.23
CA LEU A 449 0.06 23.23 -3.34
C LEU A 449 0.01 22.47 -2.02
N GLU A 450 0.27 21.17 -2.03
CA GLU A 450 0.33 20.37 -0.81
C GLU A 450 1.51 20.76 0.09
N LEU A 451 2.66 21.14 -0.50
CA LEU A 451 3.78 21.65 0.26
C LEU A 451 3.45 23.00 0.91
N ILE A 452 2.81 23.91 0.16
CA ILE A 452 2.28 25.17 0.73
C ILE A 452 1.30 24.88 1.88
N ALA A 453 0.41 23.90 1.72
CA ALA A 453 -0.52 23.48 2.76
C ALA A 453 0.18 23.03 4.05
N ASP A 454 1.29 22.29 3.93
CA ASP A 454 2.09 21.85 5.06
C ASP A 454 2.83 23.02 5.76
N TYR A 455 3.34 23.99 4.98
CA TYR A 455 3.88 25.23 5.52
C TYR A 455 2.83 26.01 6.33
N LEU A 456 1.59 26.08 5.83
CA LEU A 456 0.45 26.74 6.48
C LEU A 456 -0.22 25.90 7.58
N LYS A 457 0.32 24.72 7.87
CA LYS A 457 -0.15 23.78 8.90
C LYS A 457 -1.63 23.40 8.72
N LEU A 458 -2.03 23.11 7.49
CA LEU A 458 -3.32 22.49 7.20
C LEU A 458 -3.36 21.05 7.73
N ALA A 459 -4.51 20.65 8.27
CA ALA A 459 -4.67 19.35 8.93
C ALA A 459 -4.67 18.18 7.92
N PRO A 460 -3.75 17.21 8.02
CA PRO A 460 -3.63 16.12 7.05
C PRO A 460 -4.74 15.06 7.14
N GLY A 461 -5.42 14.94 8.29
CA GLY A 461 -6.50 13.96 8.52
C GLY A 461 -7.85 14.30 7.88
N LYS A 462 -7.92 15.29 6.97
CA LYS A 462 -9.15 15.76 6.32
C LYS A 462 -9.19 15.37 4.85
N VAL A 463 -10.41 15.18 4.35
CA VAL A 463 -10.66 15.13 2.90
C VAL A 463 -11.02 16.53 2.45
N TYR A 464 -10.21 17.06 1.53
CA TYR A 464 -10.38 18.38 0.94
C TYR A 464 -11.14 18.31 -0.37
N HIS A 465 -11.88 19.38 -0.67
CA HIS A 465 -12.52 19.57 -1.95
C HIS A 465 -11.56 20.37 -2.84
N PRO A 466 -11.13 19.83 -4.00
CA PRO A 466 -10.17 20.50 -4.88
C PRO A 466 -10.52 21.96 -5.21
N ASP A 467 -11.79 22.25 -5.51
CA ASP A 467 -12.20 23.59 -5.96
C ASP A 467 -12.01 24.68 -4.89
N TYR A 468 -12.03 24.33 -3.60
CA TYR A 468 -11.90 25.27 -2.49
C TYR A 468 -10.53 25.19 -1.80
N PHE A 469 -9.63 24.31 -2.27
CA PHE A 469 -8.37 24.08 -1.58
C PHE A 469 -7.49 25.33 -1.60
N ILE A 470 -7.39 26.00 -2.75
CA ILE A 470 -6.65 27.26 -2.89
C ILE A 470 -7.26 28.34 -2.00
N ASP A 471 -8.59 28.47 -1.94
CA ASP A 471 -9.27 29.44 -1.07
C ASP A 471 -8.94 29.21 0.41
N ILE A 472 -8.88 27.95 0.85
CA ILE A 472 -8.48 27.59 2.21
C ILE A 472 -7.03 28.01 2.47
N LEU A 473 -6.11 27.79 1.52
CA LEU A 473 -4.71 28.20 1.65
C LEU A 473 -4.59 29.73 1.74
N THR A 474 -5.24 30.45 0.83
CA THR A 474 -5.30 31.92 0.80
C THR A 474 -5.83 32.47 2.12
N SER A 475 -7.00 31.98 2.56
CA SER A 475 -7.61 32.43 3.82
C SER A 475 -6.73 32.15 5.03
N ARG A 476 -6.11 30.96 5.11
CA ARG A 476 -5.24 30.58 6.24
C ARG A 476 -4.04 31.53 6.36
N PHE A 477 -3.44 31.89 5.25
CA PHE A 477 -2.32 32.81 5.24
C PHE A 477 -2.71 34.24 5.60
N GLU A 478 -3.83 34.76 5.09
CA GLU A 478 -4.31 36.11 5.45
C GLU A 478 -4.50 36.29 6.96
N HIS A 479 -4.87 35.20 7.65
CA HIS A 479 -5.00 35.17 9.11
C HIS A 479 -3.65 35.08 9.84
N GLN A 480 -2.67 34.35 9.30
CA GLN A 480 -1.35 34.20 9.92
C GLN A 480 -0.42 35.39 9.62
N ARG A 481 -0.57 36.06 8.47
CA ARG A 481 0.26 37.19 7.96
C ARG A 481 1.77 37.01 8.10
N ASP A 482 2.24 35.78 8.26
CA ASP A 482 3.62 35.50 8.61
C ASP A 482 4.38 34.91 7.42
N LEU A 483 5.02 35.80 6.66
CA LEU A 483 5.96 35.43 5.59
C LEU A 483 7.32 34.96 6.13
N SER A 484 7.58 35.07 7.45
CA SER A 484 8.87 34.63 8.03
C SER A 484 9.11 33.13 7.80
N ALA A 485 8.05 32.34 7.62
CA ALA A 485 8.13 30.92 7.28
C ALA A 485 8.90 30.63 5.97
N PHE A 486 8.99 31.60 5.05
CA PHE A 486 9.69 31.46 3.78
C PHE A 486 11.10 32.07 3.76
N ASN A 487 11.57 32.64 4.88
CA ASN A 487 12.92 33.21 5.05
C ASN A 487 13.37 34.17 3.93
N LEU A 488 12.47 34.97 3.34
CA LEU A 488 12.80 35.82 2.20
C LEU A 488 13.86 36.88 2.58
N PRO A 489 14.95 37.03 1.80
CA PRO A 489 15.99 38.03 2.08
C PRO A 489 15.50 39.46 1.83
N GLU A 490 16.07 40.43 2.53
CA GLU A 490 15.87 41.85 2.23
C GLU A 490 16.67 42.22 0.97
N GLY A 491 16.04 42.23 -0.21
CA GLY A 491 16.64 42.64 -1.49
C GLY A 491 16.48 41.62 -2.63
N GLU A 492 17.31 41.73 -3.67
CA GLU A 492 17.27 40.81 -4.82
C GLU A 492 17.64 39.37 -4.42
N ILE A 493 16.84 38.40 -4.87
CA ILE A 493 17.09 36.98 -4.64
C ILE A 493 18.17 36.49 -5.63
N SER A 494 19.37 36.21 -5.13
CA SER A 494 20.45 35.66 -5.96
C SER A 494 20.18 34.21 -6.39
N LEU A 495 20.76 33.81 -7.53
CA LEU A 495 20.70 32.42 -8.01
C LEU A 495 21.21 31.41 -6.96
N ALA A 496 22.34 31.71 -6.32
CA ALA A 496 22.93 30.84 -5.30
C ALA A 496 21.99 30.65 -4.11
N TYR A 497 21.33 31.73 -3.69
CA TYR A 497 20.35 31.69 -2.62
C TYR A 497 19.14 30.84 -3.00
N ALA A 498 18.57 31.03 -4.19
CA ALA A 498 17.40 30.27 -4.66
C ALA A 498 17.66 28.75 -4.81
N VAL A 499 18.90 28.35 -5.14
CA VAL A 499 19.30 26.93 -5.17
C VAL A 499 19.40 26.34 -3.77
N LEU A 500 19.87 27.12 -2.78
CA LEU A 500 20.00 26.67 -1.39
C LEU A 500 18.66 26.71 -0.63
N HIS A 501 17.76 27.60 -1.04
CA HIS A 501 16.44 27.85 -0.44
C HIS A 501 15.33 27.77 -1.50
N PRO A 502 15.10 26.59 -2.12
CA PRO A 502 14.09 26.42 -3.16
C PRO A 502 12.66 26.71 -2.66
N GLU A 503 12.42 26.69 -1.35
CA GLU A 503 11.17 27.11 -0.71
C GLU A 503 10.80 28.57 -0.99
N THR A 504 11.77 29.42 -1.33
CA THR A 504 11.49 30.80 -1.72
C THR A 504 10.59 30.90 -2.94
N ILE A 505 10.68 29.94 -3.87
CA ILE A 505 9.79 29.87 -5.04
C ILE A 505 8.33 29.69 -4.58
N LEU A 506 8.08 28.93 -3.52
CA LEU A 506 6.73 28.71 -2.98
C LEU A 506 6.09 30.01 -2.50
N ALA A 507 6.86 30.88 -1.84
CA ALA A 507 6.37 32.18 -1.39
C ALA A 507 5.85 33.02 -2.55
N GLY A 508 6.56 32.95 -3.68
CA GLY A 508 6.18 33.56 -4.92
C GLY A 508 4.91 33.00 -5.54
N VAL A 509 4.83 31.68 -5.65
CA VAL A 509 3.64 30.98 -6.17
C VAL A 509 2.43 31.37 -5.32
N PHE A 510 2.60 31.31 -4.01
CA PHE A 510 1.57 31.63 -3.05
C PHE A 510 1.13 33.10 -3.12
N TYR A 511 2.09 34.03 -3.20
CA TYR A 511 1.80 35.45 -3.40
C TYR A 511 0.99 35.69 -4.68
N THR A 512 1.36 35.04 -5.79
CA THR A 512 0.57 35.10 -7.01
C THR A 512 -0.83 34.54 -6.78
N LEU A 513 -0.98 33.37 -6.17
CA LEU A 513 -2.31 32.79 -5.90
C LEU A 513 -3.23 33.76 -5.14
N MET A 514 -2.70 34.47 -4.14
CA MET A 514 -3.48 35.48 -3.40
C MET A 514 -3.90 36.70 -4.24
N HIS A 515 -3.02 37.19 -5.13
CA HIS A 515 -3.21 38.46 -5.83
C HIS A 515 -3.68 38.30 -7.27
N SER A 516 -3.61 37.07 -7.80
CA SER A 516 -4.18 36.70 -9.07
C SER A 516 -5.69 36.57 -8.92
N GLN A 517 -6.44 37.14 -9.85
CA GLN A 517 -7.85 36.79 -10.04
C GLN A 517 -7.97 35.39 -10.66
N LEU A 518 -7.40 34.35 -10.04
CA LEU A 518 -7.60 32.95 -10.44
C LEU A 518 -9.03 32.46 -10.14
N GLU A 519 -9.94 33.35 -9.73
CA GLU A 519 -11.39 33.17 -9.73
C GLU A 519 -12.05 33.29 -11.13
N LYS A 520 -11.30 33.21 -12.25
CA LYS A 520 -11.89 33.21 -13.60
C LYS A 520 -11.58 31.96 -14.41
#